data_AF-A0A3N5LWA6-F1
#
_entry.id   AF-A0A3N5LWA6-F1
#
_cell.length_a   1.000
_cell.length_b   1.000
_cell.length_c   1.000
_cell.angle_alpha   90.00
_cell.angle_beta   90.00
_cell.angle_gamma   90.00
#
_symmetry.space_group_name_H-M   'P 1'
#
loop_
_entity.id
_entity.type
_entity.pdbx_description
1 polymer ?
#
loop_
_entity_poly.entity_id
_entity_poly.type
_entity_poly.pdbx_seq_one_letter_code
_entity_poly.pdbx_strand_id
1 'polypeptide(L)'
;LGMWIMVTRKGRWMEGSLHPEQIISREQAIQLYTIKNAFLTFEEKEKGSLEPGKLADFVVLDRDILRCPVDEIRSASVEETWLGGRLIYSR
;
A
#
# COMPACT_ATOMS: atom_id res chain seq x y z
N LEU A 1 7.61 -5.72 -0.44
CA LEU A 1 8.92 -5.00 -0.39
C LEU A 1 8.79 -3.47 -0.44
N GLY A 2 8.04 -2.88 -1.38
CA GLY A 2 7.98 -1.41 -1.57
C GLY A 2 7.57 -0.61 -0.32
N MET A 3 6.41 -0.92 0.28
CA MET A 3 5.93 -0.22 1.48
C MET A 3 6.89 -0.34 2.67
N TRP A 4 7.49 -1.52 2.90
CA TRP A 4 8.45 -1.74 3.99
C TRP A 4 9.65 -0.79 3.90
N ILE A 5 10.15 -0.53 2.69
CA ILE A 5 11.25 0.42 2.47
C ILE A 5 10.81 1.85 2.81
N MET A 6 9.59 2.26 2.44
CA MET A 6 9.08 3.61 2.70
C MET A 6 8.97 3.93 4.20
N VAL A 7 8.60 2.94 5.01
CA VAL A 7 8.36 3.11 6.45
C VAL A 7 9.56 2.77 7.33
N THR A 8 10.62 2.17 6.78
CA THR A 8 11.84 1.82 7.55
C THR A 8 13.10 2.49 7.02
N ARG A 9 13.20 2.66 5.69
CA ARG A 9 14.39 3.08 4.95
C ARG A 9 15.68 2.35 5.34
N LYS A 10 15.57 1.09 5.79
CA LYS A 10 16.71 0.25 6.16
C LYS A 10 17.39 -0.33 4.91
N GLY A 11 18.70 -0.17 4.82
CA GLY A 11 19.53 -0.81 3.79
C GLY A 11 20.02 -2.19 4.21
N ARG A 12 20.32 -3.07 3.25
CA ARG A 12 20.84 -4.43 3.54
C ARG A 12 22.21 -4.41 4.25
N TRP A 13 23.05 -3.43 3.93
CA TRP A 13 24.46 -3.36 4.36
C TRP A 13 24.75 -2.10 5.20
N MET A 14 23.71 -1.55 5.82
CA MET A 14 23.78 -0.30 6.57
C MET A 14 23.18 -0.51 7.95
N GLU A 15 23.85 0.02 8.96
CA GLU A 15 23.25 0.17 10.28
C GLU A 15 22.36 1.42 10.30
N GLY A 16 21.13 1.27 10.80
CA GLY A 16 20.15 2.35 10.86
C GLY A 16 19.36 2.56 9.57
N SER A 17 18.78 3.75 9.44
CA SER A 17 17.90 4.14 8.33
C SER A 17 18.58 5.19 7.45
N LEU A 18 18.48 5.03 6.14
CA LEU A 18 18.94 6.02 5.17
C LEU A 18 17.97 7.21 5.16
N HIS A 19 18.44 8.44 5.42
CA HIS A 19 17.57 9.64 5.48
C HIS A 19 16.33 9.42 6.37
N PRO A 20 16.49 9.21 7.69
CA PRO A 20 15.38 8.92 8.59
C PRO A 20 14.28 9.99 8.58
N GLU A 21 14.62 11.24 8.29
CA GLU A 21 13.70 12.36 8.10
C GLU A 21 12.71 12.17 6.94
N GLN A 22 13.00 11.26 6.01
CA GLN A 22 12.15 10.93 4.87
C GLN A 22 11.29 9.66 5.10
N ILE A 23 11.30 9.08 6.29
CA ILE A 23 10.40 7.99 6.65
C ILE A 23 8.97 8.52 6.67
N ILE A 24 8.06 7.81 5.99
CA ILE A 24 6.64 8.14 5.97
C ILE A 24 5.83 7.15 6.81
N SER A 25 4.66 7.58 7.28
CA SER A 25 3.73 6.72 7.99
C SER A 25 3.15 5.63 7.09
N ARG A 26 2.57 4.60 7.70
CA ARG A 26 1.92 3.50 6.97
C ARG A 26 0.74 4.01 6.14
N GLU A 27 -0.04 4.93 6.69
CA GLU A 27 -1.16 5.59 6.04
C GLU A 27 -0.68 6.44 4.86
N GLN A 28 0.41 7.20 5.04
CA GLN A 28 1.01 7.98 3.95
C GLN A 28 1.48 7.07 2.81
N ALA A 29 2.08 5.92 3.12
CA ALA A 29 2.50 4.95 2.12
C ALA A 29 1.30 4.34 1.36
N ILE A 30 0.21 3.98 2.06
CA ILE A 30 -1.01 3.47 1.42
C ILE A 30 -1.61 4.55 0.50
N GLN A 31 -1.76 5.78 0.99
CA GLN A 31 -2.25 6.90 0.19
C GLN A 31 -1.39 7.14 -1.06
N LEU A 32 -0.07 6.98 -0.95
CA LEU A 32 0.86 7.11 -2.07
C LEU A 32 0.58 6.06 -3.16
N TYR A 33 0.29 4.81 -2.80
CA TYR A 33 -0.06 3.77 -3.77
C TYR A 33 -1.48 3.91 -4.34
N THR A 34 -2.39 4.57 -3.60
CA THR A 34 -3.81 4.63 -3.94
C THR A 34 -4.23 6.02 -4.42
N ILE A 35 -4.84 6.83 -3.56
CA ILE A 35 -5.51 8.08 -3.94
C ILE A 35 -4.56 9.13 -4.47
N LYS A 36 -3.31 9.21 -3.96
CA LYS A 36 -2.32 10.17 -4.46
C LYS A 36 -1.80 9.76 -5.83
N ASN A 37 -1.68 8.46 -6.11
CA ASN A 37 -1.33 7.99 -7.44
C ASN A 37 -2.46 8.27 -8.45
N ALA A 38 -3.72 8.00 -8.07
CA ALA A 38 -4.87 8.33 -8.90
C ALA A 38 -4.97 9.84 -9.18
N PHE A 39 -4.65 10.68 -8.20
CA PHE A 39 -4.59 12.13 -8.41
C PHE A 39 -3.50 12.54 -9.42
N LEU A 40 -2.34 11.88 -9.42
CA LEU A 40 -1.27 12.17 -10.39
C LEU A 40 -1.68 11.84 -11.83
N THR A 41 -2.63 10.93 -12.02
CA THR A 41 -3.17 10.54 -13.32
C THR A 41 -4.53 11.17 -13.64
N PHE A 42 -5.03 12.08 -12.80
CA PHE A 42 -6.35 12.71 -12.90
C PHE A 42 -7.53 11.73 -12.82
N GLU A 43 -7.33 10.58 -12.20
CA GLU A 43 -8.30 9.50 -12.04
C GLU A 43 -8.86 9.45 -10.60
N GLU A 44 -8.63 10.45 -9.76
CA GLU A 44 -9.03 10.44 -8.34
C GLU A 44 -10.55 10.43 -8.14
N LYS A 45 -11.32 10.78 -9.17
CA LYS A 45 -12.78 10.68 -9.19
C LYS A 45 -13.28 9.30 -9.61
N GLU A 46 -12.41 8.49 -10.22
CA GLU A 46 -12.75 7.17 -10.77
C GLU A 46 -12.25 6.04 -9.87
N LYS A 47 -11.06 6.18 -9.27
CA LYS A 47 -10.40 5.14 -8.46
C LYS A 47 -9.50 5.72 -7.35
N GLY A 48 -8.85 4.83 -6.61
CA GLY A 48 -7.86 5.18 -5.58
C GLY A 48 -8.43 5.34 -4.17
N SER A 49 -9.75 5.26 -3.98
CA SER A 49 -10.42 5.15 -2.69
C SER A 49 -11.68 4.29 -2.81
N LEU A 50 -12.11 3.71 -1.68
CA LEU A 50 -13.36 2.93 -1.61
C LEU A 50 -14.51 3.85 -1.18
N GLU A 51 -15.17 4.45 -2.17
CA GLU A 51 -16.29 5.40 -1.98
C GLU A 51 -17.38 5.11 -3.01
N PRO A 52 -18.67 5.34 -2.69
CA PRO A 52 -19.75 5.18 -3.67
C PRO A 52 -19.51 5.98 -4.96
N GLY A 53 -19.69 5.33 -6.10
CA GLY A 53 -19.49 5.93 -7.43
C GLY A 53 -18.10 5.69 -8.05
N LYS A 54 -17.13 5.17 -7.28
CA LYS A 54 -15.80 4.78 -7.78
C LYS A 54 -15.73 3.29 -8.13
N LEU A 55 -14.69 2.92 -8.89
CA LEU A 55 -14.34 1.52 -9.13
C LEU A 55 -14.01 0.83 -7.81
N ALA A 56 -14.62 -0.33 -7.58
CA ALA A 56 -14.29 -1.22 -6.47
C ALA A 56 -13.02 -2.02 -6.78
N ASP A 57 -11.91 -1.30 -6.91
CA ASP A 57 -10.56 -1.83 -7.13
C ASP A 57 -9.82 -1.91 -5.79
N PHE A 58 -9.63 -3.12 -5.27
CA PHE A 58 -8.91 -3.33 -4.02
C PHE A 58 -8.28 -4.71 -3.93
N VAL A 59 -7.39 -4.86 -2.96
CA VAL A 59 -6.81 -6.16 -2.60
C VAL A 59 -7.15 -6.48 -1.15
N VAL A 60 -7.35 -7.75 -0.86
CA VAL A 60 -7.41 -8.26 0.52
C VAL A 60 -6.05 -8.82 0.85
N LEU A 61 -5.46 -8.37 1.95
CA LEU A 61 -4.16 -8.83 2.42
C LEU A 61 -4.34 -9.85 3.54
N ASP A 62 -3.39 -10.76 3.66
CA ASP A 62 -3.34 -11.80 4.69
C ASP A 62 -3.11 -11.25 6.11
N ARG A 63 -2.81 -9.95 6.23
CA ARG A 63 -2.55 -9.26 7.50
C ARG A 63 -2.85 -7.77 7.42
N ASP A 64 -3.09 -7.19 8.59
CA ASP A 64 -3.24 -5.74 8.75
C ASP A 64 -1.86 -5.05 8.70
N ILE A 65 -1.52 -4.50 7.54
CA ILE A 65 -0.29 -3.74 7.31
C ILE A 65 -0.22 -2.42 8.10
N LEU A 66 -1.33 -1.92 8.67
CA LEU A 66 -1.32 -0.75 9.55
C LEU A 66 -0.88 -1.10 10.98
N ARG A 67 -1.05 -2.35 11.41
CA ARG A 67 -0.84 -2.76 12.82
C ARG A 67 0.21 -3.84 13.04
N CYS A 68 0.48 -4.70 12.05
CA CYS A 68 1.48 -5.77 12.20
C CYS A 68 2.88 -5.23 12.52
N PRO A 69 3.79 -6.04 13.09
CA PRO A 69 5.20 -5.68 13.25
C PRO A 69 5.78 -5.15 11.92
N VAL A 70 6.58 -4.08 12.00
CA VAL A 70 7.02 -3.36 10.79
C VAL A 70 7.73 -4.28 9.79
N ASP A 71 8.50 -5.24 10.30
CA ASP A 71 9.26 -6.19 9.47
C ASP A 71 8.39 -7.23 8.75
N GLU A 72 7.18 -7.46 9.21
CA GLU A 72 6.22 -8.38 8.58
C GLU A 72 5.52 -7.77 7.36
N ILE A 73 5.53 -6.44 7.22
CA ILE A 73 4.96 -5.74 6.05
C ILE A 73 5.58 -6.28 4.75
N ARG A 74 6.88 -6.64 4.77
CA ARG A 74 7.57 -7.13 3.57
C ARG A 74 7.08 -8.50 3.10
N SER A 75 6.45 -9.26 4.00
CA SER A 75 5.99 -10.63 3.81
C SER A 75 4.46 -10.73 3.66
N ALA A 76 3.75 -9.60 3.62
CA ALA A 76 2.32 -9.57 3.35
C ALA A 76 2.02 -10.16 1.96
N SER A 77 1.00 -11.00 1.89
CA SER A 77 0.50 -11.60 0.65
C SER A 77 -0.90 -11.10 0.32
N VAL A 78 -1.21 -11.09 -0.97
CA VAL A 78 -2.56 -10.83 -1.46
C VAL A 78 -3.34 -12.14 -1.42
N GLU A 79 -4.45 -12.14 -0.68
CA GLU A 79 -5.41 -13.24 -0.63
C GLU A 79 -6.44 -13.12 -1.75
N GLU A 80 -6.87 -11.89 -2.04
CA GLU A 80 -7.85 -11.61 -3.10
C GLU A 80 -7.51 -10.33 -3.86
N THR A 81 -7.84 -10.29 -5.15
CA THR A 81 -7.81 -9.06 -5.96
C THR A 81 -9.18 -8.84 -6.60
N TRP A 82 -9.71 -7.65 -6.37
CA TRP A 82 -10.98 -7.19 -6.91
C TRP A 82 -10.73 -6.06 -7.90
N LEU A 83 -11.32 -6.16 -9.09
CA LEU A 83 -11.24 -5.16 -10.15
C LEU A 83 -12.65 -4.83 -10.64
N GLY A 84 -13.05 -3.57 -10.54
CA GLY A 84 -14.39 -3.09 -10.88
C GLY A 84 -15.49 -3.84 -10.12
N GLY A 85 -15.23 -4.29 -8.89
CA GLY A 85 -16.15 -5.09 -8.10
C GLY A 85 -16.24 -6.57 -8.49
N ARG A 86 -15.35 -7.06 -9.35
CA ARG A 86 -15.24 -8.48 -9.71
C ARG A 86 -14.00 -9.10 -9.08
N LEU A 87 -14.16 -10.25 -8.44
CA LEU A 87 -13.04 -11.07 -7.97
C LEU A 87 -12.31 -11.65 -9.18
N ILE A 88 -11.04 -11.27 -9.37
CA ILE A 88 -10.20 -11.73 -10.49
C ILE A 88 -9.07 -12.66 -10.06
N TYR A 89 -8.76 -12.69 -8.76
CA TYR A 89 -7.75 -13.55 -8.17
C TYR A 89 -8.16 -13.91 -6.74
N SER A 90 -7.94 -15.17 -6.38
CA SER A 90 -8.10 -15.71 -5.02
C SER A 90 -7.08 -16.82 -4.83
N ARG A 91 -6.46 -16.87 -3.66
CA ARG A 91 -5.41 -17.84 -3.31
C ARG A 91 -5.96 -19.15 -2.76
#